data_AF-A0A0D6DZP3-F1
#
_entry.id   AF-A0A0D6DZP3-F1
#
_cell.length_a   1.000
_cell.length_b   1.000
_cell.length_c   1.000
_cell.angle_alpha   90.00
_cell.angle_beta   90.00
_cell.angle_gamma   90.00
#
_symmetry.space_group_name_H-M   'P 1'
#
loop_
_entity.id
_entity.type
_entity.pdbx_description
1 polymer ?
#
loop_
_entity_poly.entity_id
_entity_poly.type
_entity_poly.pdbx_seq_one_letter_code
_entity_poly.pdbx_strand_id
1 'polypeptide(L)'
;MKRSKRRRRLILLTLVVTCLVVGVVVFKKLTKKPPQVKPIVTIQICTLSDADTASWQKVKKVSLDAVDYLIEVQQKGSVEELFQSLIDEGLAYGYGVDETSIASYNNSIGDEVINSKGSRLLGIKSIEILGTNFMVADFDYGSKMLNKQKKDSEPMLKKFYQAYQKVQKN
;
A
#
# COMPACT_ATOMS: atom_id res chain seq x y z
N MET A 1 -52.68 -0.75 -52.09
CA MET A 1 -52.00 0.00 -50.98
C MET A 1 -51.50 -0.83 -49.77
N LYS A 2 -51.73 -2.15 -49.65
CA LYS A 2 -51.30 -2.94 -48.47
C LYS A 2 -49.84 -3.44 -48.48
N ARG A 3 -49.23 -3.68 -49.66
CA ARG A 3 -47.85 -4.22 -49.78
C ARG A 3 -46.74 -3.22 -49.42
N SER A 4 -46.91 -1.92 -49.72
CA SER A 4 -45.90 -0.89 -49.42
C SER A 4 -45.80 -0.58 -47.92
N LYS A 5 -46.93 -0.59 -47.19
CA LYS A 5 -46.96 -0.44 -45.72
C LYS A 5 -46.25 -1.58 -44.99
N ARG A 6 -46.39 -2.84 -45.45
CA ARG A 6 -45.67 -3.99 -44.88
C ARG A 6 -44.15 -3.89 -45.09
N ARG A 7 -43.69 -3.52 -46.29
CA ARG A 7 -42.25 -3.34 -46.56
C ARG A 7 -41.63 -2.20 -45.76
N ARG A 8 -42.32 -1.05 -45.64
CA ARG A 8 -41.85 0.07 -44.79
C ARG A 8 -41.79 -0.31 -43.31
N ARG A 9 -42.77 -1.06 -42.80
CA ARG A 9 -42.74 -1.60 -41.43
C ARG A 9 -41.61 -2.58 -41.23
N LEU A 10 -41.33 -3.45 -42.20
CA LEU A 10 -40.21 -4.40 -42.12
C LEU A 10 -38.87 -3.65 -42.05
N ILE A 11 -38.65 -2.68 -42.95
CA ILE A 11 -37.42 -1.88 -43.02
C ILE A 11 -37.20 -1.10 -41.71
N LEU A 12 -38.24 -0.46 -41.17
CA LEU A 12 -38.17 0.23 -39.88
C LEU A 12 -37.82 -0.73 -38.74
N LEU A 13 -38.39 -1.94 -38.73
CA LEU A 13 -38.10 -2.94 -37.71
C LEU A 13 -36.63 -3.41 -37.78
N THR A 14 -36.13 -3.69 -38.99
CA THR A 14 -34.73 -4.10 -39.17
C THR A 14 -33.76 -2.99 -38.78
N LEU A 15 -34.10 -1.72 -39.07
CA LEU A 15 -33.28 -0.57 -38.70
C LEU A 15 -33.20 -0.41 -37.17
N VAL A 16 -34.34 -0.52 -36.47
CA VAL A 16 -34.40 -0.43 -35.00
C VAL A 16 -33.61 -1.56 -34.33
N VAL A 17 -33.73 -2.79 -34.83
CA VAL A 17 -32.97 -3.94 -34.31
C VAL A 17 -31.45 -3.74 -34.53
N THR A 18 -31.06 -3.20 -35.68
CA THR A 18 -29.64 -2.95 -35.99
C THR A 18 -29.05 -1.87 -35.07
N CYS A 19 -29.78 -0.77 -34.83
CA CYS A 19 -29.37 0.26 -33.87
C CYS A 19 -29.29 -0.26 -32.43
N LEU A 20 -30.21 -1.16 -32.03
CA LEU A 20 -30.18 -1.80 -30.70
C LEU A 20 -28.97 -2.72 -30.54
N VAL A 21 -28.64 -3.53 -31.54
CA VAL A 21 -27.47 -4.44 -31.49
C VAL A 21 -26.17 -3.64 -31.46
N VAL A 22 -26.03 -2.61 -32.30
CA VAL A 22 -24.86 -1.73 -32.28
C VAL A 22 -24.76 -1.00 -30.94
N GLY A 23 -25.90 -0.50 -30.42
CA GLY A 23 -25.99 0.12 -29.09
C GLY A 23 -25.51 -0.80 -27.98
N VAL A 24 -25.96 -2.06 -27.93
CA VAL A 24 -25.53 -3.05 -26.92
C VAL A 24 -24.06 -3.42 -27.06
N VAL A 25 -23.53 -3.53 -28.29
CA VAL A 25 -22.11 -3.84 -28.52
C VAL A 25 -21.20 -2.67 -28.12
N VAL A 26 -21.60 -1.43 -28.44
CA VAL A 26 -20.89 -0.22 -28.04
C VAL A 26 -20.99 -0.02 -26.52
N PHE A 27 -22.15 -0.26 -25.92
CA PHE A 27 -22.34 -0.20 -24.46
C PHE A 27 -21.50 -1.26 -23.76
N LYS A 28 -21.46 -2.51 -24.26
CA LYS A 28 -20.56 -3.56 -23.74
C LYS A 28 -19.09 -3.19 -23.85
N LYS A 29 -18.66 -2.50 -24.93
CA LYS A 29 -17.29 -1.98 -25.06
C LYS A 29 -17.00 -0.85 -24.07
N LEU A 30 -17.97 0.04 -23.81
CA LEU A 30 -17.84 1.15 -22.85
C LEU A 30 -17.91 0.70 -21.39
N THR A 31 -18.58 -0.44 -21.08
CA THR A 31 -18.65 -1.01 -19.73
C THR A 31 -17.49 -1.93 -19.37
N LYS A 32 -16.58 -2.23 -20.30
CA LYS A 32 -15.30 -2.85 -19.94
C LYS A 32 -14.53 -1.78 -19.17
N LYS A 33 -14.62 -1.81 -17.83
CA LYS A 33 -13.69 -1.07 -16.97
C LYS A 33 -12.29 -1.29 -17.55
N PRO A 34 -11.49 -0.24 -17.79
CA PRO A 34 -10.11 -0.44 -18.22
C PRO A 34 -9.47 -1.44 -17.25
N PRO A 35 -8.60 -2.36 -17.71
CA PRO A 35 -7.89 -3.24 -16.80
C PRO A 35 -7.26 -2.33 -15.74
N GLN A 36 -7.79 -2.39 -14.52
CA GLN A 36 -7.26 -1.60 -13.43
C GLN A 36 -5.88 -2.18 -13.17
N VAL A 37 -4.86 -1.54 -13.72
CA VAL A 37 -3.48 -1.81 -13.36
C VAL A 37 -3.39 -1.49 -11.89
N LYS A 38 -3.09 -2.50 -11.07
CA LYS A 38 -2.95 -2.29 -9.63
C LYS A 38 -1.87 -1.21 -9.42
N PRO A 39 -2.13 -0.16 -8.63
CA PRO A 39 -1.10 0.80 -8.27
C PRO A 39 0.08 0.07 -7.62
N ILE A 40 1.27 0.55 -7.91
CA ILE A 40 2.51 0.06 -7.33
C ILE A 40 3.00 1.07 -6.30
N VAL A 41 3.28 0.62 -5.08
CA VAL A 41 3.77 1.45 -3.98
C VAL A 41 5.08 0.85 -3.47
N THR A 42 6.11 1.67 -3.33
CA THR A 42 7.37 1.27 -2.71
C THR A 42 7.28 1.47 -1.20
N ILE A 43 7.70 0.45 -0.45
CA ILE A 43 7.82 0.49 1.00
C ILE A 43 9.26 0.16 1.36
N GLN A 44 9.80 0.87 2.34
CA GLN A 44 11.14 0.65 2.84
C GLN A 44 11.09 -0.14 4.16
N ILE A 45 11.92 -1.19 4.25
CA ILE A 45 12.18 -1.92 5.49
C ILE A 45 13.61 -1.61 5.92
N CYS A 46 13.75 -1.02 7.10
CA CYS A 46 15.03 -0.70 7.72
C CYS A 46 15.44 -1.78 8.71
N THR A 47 16.66 -2.29 8.59
CA THR A 47 17.22 -3.36 9.44
C THR A 47 18.54 -2.92 10.08
N LEU A 48 18.95 -3.59 11.14
CA LEU A 48 20.24 -3.36 11.81
C LEU A 48 21.31 -4.41 11.49
N SER A 49 20.90 -5.64 11.20
CA SER A 49 21.84 -6.75 10.98
C SER A 49 21.94 -7.14 9.51
N ASP A 50 23.14 -7.54 9.06
CA ASP A 50 23.36 -8.07 7.71
C ASP A 50 22.45 -9.27 7.41
N ALA A 51 22.24 -10.12 8.41
CA ALA A 51 21.41 -11.31 8.30
C ALA A 51 19.94 -10.96 8.02
N ASP A 52 19.38 -9.98 8.74
CA ASP A 52 18.01 -9.51 8.52
C ASP A 52 17.90 -8.78 7.19
N THR A 53 18.89 -7.95 6.84
CA THR A 53 18.96 -7.25 5.55
C THR A 53 18.90 -8.25 4.40
N ALA A 54 19.80 -9.25 4.39
CA ALA A 54 19.86 -10.26 3.35
C ALA A 54 18.57 -11.08 3.29
N SER A 55 17.98 -11.38 4.45
CA SER A 55 16.72 -12.12 4.56
C SER A 55 15.54 -11.34 3.98
N TRP A 56 15.42 -10.05 4.31
CA TRP A 56 14.39 -9.17 3.77
C TRP A 56 14.57 -8.87 2.29
N GLN A 57 15.82 -8.79 1.81
CA GLN A 57 16.11 -8.55 0.39
C GLN A 57 15.58 -9.66 -0.53
N LYS A 58 15.30 -10.86 0.00
CA LYS A 58 14.63 -11.94 -0.75
C LYS A 58 13.15 -11.62 -1.03
N VAL A 59 12.52 -10.79 -0.20
CA VAL A 59 11.14 -10.32 -0.40
C VAL A 59 11.18 -9.12 -1.36
N LYS A 60 10.95 -9.35 -2.65
CA LYS A 60 10.98 -8.27 -3.65
C LYS A 60 9.66 -7.54 -3.84
N LYS A 61 8.56 -8.29 -3.77
CA LYS A 61 7.21 -7.79 -4.06
C LYS A 61 6.17 -8.54 -3.25
N VAL A 62 5.19 -7.82 -2.71
CA VAL A 62 4.00 -8.40 -2.08
C VAL A 62 2.76 -7.83 -2.75
N SER A 63 1.96 -8.68 -3.37
CA SER A 63 0.73 -8.30 -4.05
C SER A 63 -0.48 -8.45 -3.12
N LEU A 64 -1.21 -7.36 -2.89
CA LEU A 64 -2.52 -7.37 -2.23
C LEU A 64 -3.62 -7.15 -3.28
N ASP A 65 -4.89 -7.29 -2.87
CA ASP A 65 -6.03 -7.21 -3.79
C ASP A 65 -6.11 -5.86 -4.51
N ALA A 66 -5.78 -4.77 -3.82
CA ALA A 66 -5.88 -3.40 -4.34
C ALA A 66 -4.54 -2.78 -4.78
N VAL A 67 -3.39 -3.24 -4.26
CA VAL A 67 -2.09 -2.58 -4.44
C VAL A 67 -0.99 -3.63 -4.53
N ASP A 68 0.00 -3.38 -5.39
CA ASP A 68 1.26 -4.12 -5.45
C ASP A 68 2.34 -3.35 -4.67
N TYR A 69 2.97 -3.99 -3.69
CA TYR A 69 4.03 -3.36 -2.90
C TYR A 69 5.40 -3.84 -3.36
N LEU A 70 6.28 -2.92 -3.74
CA LEU A 70 7.71 -3.18 -3.91
C LEU A 70 8.40 -2.98 -2.57
N ILE A 71 9.22 -3.95 -2.17
CA ILE A 71 9.91 -3.92 -0.88
C ILE A 71 11.37 -3.56 -1.14
N GLU A 72 11.77 -2.39 -0.66
CA GLU A 72 13.15 -1.95 -0.62
C GLU A 72 13.69 -2.13 0.80
N VAL A 73 14.94 -2.55 0.91
CA VAL A 73 15.55 -2.88 2.20
C VAL A 73 16.80 -2.04 2.37
N GLN A 74 16.89 -1.34 3.50
CA GLN A 74 18.05 -0.53 3.85
C GLN A 74 18.60 -0.95 5.21
N GLN A 75 19.86 -1.35 5.24
CA GLN A 75 20.56 -1.54 6.49
C GLN A 75 21.02 -0.20 7.05
N LYS A 76 20.95 -0.07 8.37
CA LYS A 76 21.37 1.13 9.10
C LYS A 76 22.44 0.77 10.11
N GLY A 77 23.37 1.69 10.37
CA GLY A 77 24.51 1.45 11.25
C GLY A 77 24.15 1.51 12.72
N SER A 78 23.06 2.20 13.08
CA SER A 78 22.57 2.29 14.45
C SER A 78 21.04 2.36 14.53
N VAL A 79 20.53 2.19 15.76
CA VAL A 79 19.11 2.36 16.10
C VAL A 79 18.64 3.79 15.78
N GLU A 80 19.47 4.79 16.10
CA GLU A 80 19.16 6.20 15.87
C GLU A 80 19.07 6.52 14.37
N GLU A 81 20.02 6.01 13.56
CA GLU A 81 19.96 6.16 12.10
C GLU A 81 18.71 5.49 11.50
N LEU A 82 18.35 4.33 12.07
CA LEU A 82 17.14 3.62 11.67
C LEU A 82 15.90 4.46 11.98
N PHE A 83 15.75 4.95 13.21
CA PHE A 83 14.61 5.78 13.60
C PHE A 83 14.54 7.09 12.82
N GLN A 84 15.68 7.74 12.57
CA GLN A 84 15.74 8.92 11.72
C GLN A 84 15.22 8.64 10.30
N SER A 85 15.58 7.47 9.74
CA SER A 85 15.05 7.04 8.42
C SER A 85 13.53 6.84 8.46
N LEU A 86 12.97 6.30 9.55
CA LEU A 86 11.52 6.18 9.71
C LEU A 86 10.84 7.55 9.71
N ILE A 87 11.48 8.54 10.33
CA ILE A 87 10.96 9.90 10.45
C ILE A 87 11.01 10.63 9.11
N ASP A 88 12.15 10.56 8.42
CA ASP A 88 12.38 11.31 7.18
C ASP A 88 11.53 10.79 6.01
N GLU A 89 11.43 9.46 5.87
CA GLU A 89 10.70 8.81 4.78
C GLU A 89 9.18 8.83 5.05
N GLY A 90 8.79 8.63 6.31
CA GLY A 90 7.40 8.60 6.78
C GLY A 90 6.57 7.39 6.33
N LEU A 91 7.11 6.52 5.46
CA LEU A 91 6.50 5.24 5.00
C LEU A 91 7.46 4.04 5.16
N ALA A 92 8.48 4.18 6.00
CA ALA A 92 9.42 3.12 6.30
C ALA A 92 9.02 2.35 7.56
N TYR A 93 9.44 1.09 7.65
CA TYR A 93 9.26 0.24 8.83
C TYR A 93 10.61 -0.27 9.31
N GLY A 94 10.87 -0.15 10.61
CA GLY A 94 12.00 -0.80 11.26
C GLY A 94 11.71 -2.27 11.51
N TYR A 95 12.77 -3.09 11.51
CA TYR A 95 12.74 -4.49 11.90
C TYR A 95 13.95 -4.83 12.77
N GLY A 96 13.73 -5.65 13.81
CA GLY A 96 14.82 -6.17 14.66
C GLY A 96 15.33 -5.17 15.70
N VAL A 97 14.49 -4.25 16.17
CA VAL A 97 14.79 -3.33 17.28
C VAL A 97 13.93 -3.71 18.47
N ASP A 98 14.53 -3.66 19.66
CA ASP A 98 13.86 -3.97 20.91
C ASP A 98 13.04 -2.78 21.45
N GLU A 99 12.10 -3.06 22.33
CA GLU A 99 11.22 -2.02 22.90
C GLU A 99 11.95 -1.05 23.84
N THR A 100 13.07 -1.47 24.44
CA THR A 100 13.84 -0.59 25.35
C THR A 100 14.57 0.50 24.57
N SER A 101 15.04 0.18 23.37
CA SER A 101 15.58 1.14 22.40
C SER A 101 14.51 2.16 21.95
N ILE A 102 13.27 1.73 21.71
CA ILE A 102 12.15 2.62 21.37
C ILE A 102 11.86 3.58 22.54
N ALA A 103 11.74 3.05 23.75
CA ALA A 103 11.48 3.88 24.94
C ALA A 103 12.60 4.88 25.18
N SER A 104 13.86 4.46 25.07
CA SER A 104 15.03 5.33 25.24
C SER A 104 15.06 6.46 24.21
N TYR A 105 14.75 6.16 22.94
CA TYR A 105 14.67 7.16 21.89
C TYR A 105 13.49 8.12 22.09
N ASN A 106 12.30 7.60 22.39
CA ASN A 106 11.12 8.44 22.65
C ASN A 106 11.31 9.38 23.87
N ASN A 107 12.14 9.01 24.84
CA ASN A 107 12.51 9.87 25.96
C ASN A 107 13.59 10.90 25.61
N SER A 108 14.35 10.69 24.53
CA SER A 108 15.44 11.58 24.12
C SER A 108 15.05 12.53 22.99
N ILE A 109 13.98 12.24 22.23
CA ILE A 109 13.43 13.18 21.26
C ILE A 109 12.88 14.41 21.99
N GLY A 110 13.26 15.61 21.52
CA GLY A 110 12.72 16.86 22.06
C GLY A 110 11.23 17.02 21.79
N ASP A 111 10.62 18.04 22.41
CA ASP A 111 9.16 18.25 22.42
C ASP A 111 8.52 18.44 21.03
N GLU A 112 9.31 18.81 20.01
CA GLU A 112 8.80 19.16 18.68
C GLU A 112 9.75 18.73 17.54
N VAL A 113 9.66 17.46 17.14
CA VAL A 113 10.26 16.96 15.90
C VAL A 113 9.22 17.06 14.77
N ILE A 114 9.54 17.76 13.68
CA ILE A 114 8.67 17.93 12.52
C ILE A 114 9.36 17.32 11.30
N ASN A 115 8.65 16.47 10.54
CA ASN A 115 9.21 15.91 9.32
C ASN A 115 9.22 16.92 8.16
N SER A 116 9.85 16.54 7.05
CA SER A 116 9.89 17.32 5.81
C SER A 116 8.52 17.75 5.25
N LYS A 117 7.44 17.07 5.67
CA LYS A 117 6.05 17.31 5.24
C LYS A 117 5.26 18.16 6.23
N GLY A 118 5.91 18.73 7.25
CA GLY A 118 5.25 19.57 8.27
C GLY A 118 4.41 18.78 9.28
N SER A 119 4.55 17.45 9.33
CA SER A 119 3.84 16.61 10.29
C SER A 119 4.65 16.48 11.58
N ARG A 120 4.00 16.69 12.72
CA ARG A 120 4.65 16.56 14.05
C ARG A 120 4.84 15.10 14.40
N LEU A 121 6.04 14.69 14.80
CA LEU A 121 6.28 13.34 15.33
C LEU A 121 5.66 13.21 16.72
N LEU A 122 4.86 12.16 16.93
CA LEU A 122 4.36 11.74 18.24
C LEU A 122 5.31 10.76 18.93
N GLY A 123 6.11 10.03 18.14
CA GLY A 123 7.13 9.11 18.62
C GLY A 123 7.28 7.91 17.67
N ILE A 124 8.19 7.00 18.02
CA ILE A 124 8.29 5.70 17.38
C ILE A 124 7.35 4.72 18.09
N LYS A 125 6.55 3.97 17.32
CA LYS A 125 5.64 2.94 17.82
C LYS A 125 6.10 1.56 17.40
N SER A 126 5.92 0.60 18.31
CA SER A 126 6.01 -0.83 18.01
C SER A 126 4.65 -1.36 17.53
N ILE A 127 4.67 -2.19 16.50
CA ILE A 127 3.53 -2.94 15.98
C ILE A 127 3.90 -4.42 16.04
N GLU A 128 3.21 -5.18 16.89
CA GLU A 128 3.43 -6.61 17.00
C GLU A 128 2.73 -7.37 15.84
N ILE A 129 3.49 -8.16 15.11
CA ILE A 129 3.04 -8.97 13.98
C ILE A 129 3.59 -10.38 14.15
N LEU A 130 2.70 -11.33 14.47
CA LEU A 130 3.03 -12.76 14.57
C LEU A 130 4.25 -13.04 15.49
N GLY A 131 4.34 -12.34 16.63
CA GLY A 131 5.43 -12.50 17.60
C GLY A 131 6.72 -11.74 17.26
N THR A 132 6.69 -10.84 16.28
CA THR A 132 7.79 -9.93 15.94
C THR A 132 7.31 -8.48 15.98
N ASN A 133 8.17 -7.59 16.45
CA ASN A 133 7.90 -6.15 16.49
C ASN A 133 8.43 -5.44 15.23
N PHE A 134 7.58 -4.61 14.64
CA PHE A 134 7.94 -3.64 13.61
C PHE A 134 7.85 -2.24 14.19
N MET A 135 8.77 -1.37 13.80
CA MET A 135 8.81 0.00 14.28
C MET A 135 8.31 0.96 13.19
N VAL A 136 7.54 1.97 13.57
CA VAL A 136 7.06 3.00 12.65
C VAL A 136 7.09 4.37 13.32
N ALA A 137 7.41 5.41 12.56
CA ALA A 137 7.24 6.78 13.02
C ALA A 137 5.74 7.14 13.03
N ASP A 138 5.20 7.46 14.20
CA ASP A 138 3.83 7.95 14.30
C ASP A 138 3.83 9.48 14.28
N PHE A 139 3.19 10.06 13.27
CA PHE A 139 3.09 11.50 13.11
C PHE A 139 1.80 12.05 13.73
N ASP A 140 1.54 13.35 13.67
CA ASP A 140 0.22 13.92 13.71
C ASP A 140 0.08 14.69 12.39
N TYR A 141 -0.81 14.21 11.53
CA TYR A 141 -1.04 14.83 10.22
C TYR A 141 -1.96 16.06 10.31
N GLY A 142 -2.34 16.50 11.51
CA GLY A 142 -3.22 17.66 11.73
C GLY A 142 -4.66 17.45 11.26
N SER A 143 -4.98 16.25 10.75
CA SER A 143 -6.29 15.90 10.20
C SER A 143 -6.81 14.60 10.80
N LYS A 144 -7.99 14.67 11.41
CA LYS A 144 -8.70 13.48 11.94
C LYS A 144 -8.95 12.42 10.87
N MET A 145 -9.10 12.80 9.61
CA MET A 145 -9.32 11.86 8.50
C MET A 145 -8.02 11.12 8.15
N LEU A 146 -6.91 11.84 8.00
CA LEU A 146 -5.59 11.24 7.71
C LEU A 146 -5.10 10.40 8.89
N ASN A 147 -5.30 10.86 10.13
CA ASN A 147 -4.93 10.11 11.32
C ASN A 147 -5.76 8.82 11.50
N LYS A 148 -7.00 8.75 10.98
CA LYS A 148 -7.81 7.51 10.98
C LYS A 148 -7.26 6.45 10.02
N GLN A 149 -6.65 6.86 8.91
CA GLN A 149 -6.09 5.94 7.91
C GLN A 149 -4.80 5.23 8.39
N LYS A 150 -4.18 5.69 9.48
CA LYS A 150 -3.00 5.05 10.07
C LYS A 150 -3.25 3.67 10.67
N LYS A 151 -4.48 3.39 11.11
CA LYS A 151 -4.83 2.14 11.78
C LYS A 151 -4.81 0.92 10.84
N ASP A 152 -4.64 1.12 9.54
CA ASP A 152 -4.78 0.07 8.53
C ASP A 152 -3.45 -0.57 8.09
N SER A 153 -2.33 -0.30 8.76
CA SER A 153 -1.01 -0.86 8.40
C SER A 153 -0.78 -2.29 8.90
N GLU A 154 -1.42 -2.73 10.00
CA GLU A 154 -1.25 -4.08 10.56
C GLU A 154 -1.59 -5.22 9.58
N PRO A 155 -2.73 -5.21 8.86
CA PRO A 155 -3.04 -6.28 7.90
C PRO A 155 -2.03 -6.34 6.77
N MET A 156 -1.52 -5.18 6.33
CA MET A 156 -0.48 -5.08 5.31
C MET A 156 0.85 -5.65 5.81
N LEU A 157 1.31 -5.20 6.99
CA LEU A 157 2.54 -5.70 7.62
C LEU A 157 2.48 -7.21 7.89
N LYS A 158 1.33 -7.73 8.30
CA LYS A 158 1.12 -9.18 8.44
C LYS A 158 1.37 -9.92 7.14
N LYS A 159 0.93 -9.38 6.00
CA LYS A 159 1.20 -9.99 4.68
C LYS A 159 2.68 -9.89 4.29
N PHE A 160 3.34 -8.78 4.61
CA PHE A 160 4.78 -8.62 4.39
C PHE A 160 5.59 -9.62 5.20
N TYR A 161 5.30 -9.75 6.49
CA TYR A 161 6.00 -10.68 7.36
C TYR A 161 5.70 -12.15 7.00
N GLN A 162 4.48 -12.47 6.58
CA GLN A 162 4.17 -13.80 6.03
C GLN A 162 4.97 -14.11 4.76
N ALA A 163 5.18 -13.12 3.89
CA ALA A 163 6.02 -13.28 2.70
C ALA A 163 7.50 -13.49 3.10
N TYR A 164 8.00 -12.72 4.07
CA TYR A 164 9.32 -12.91 4.69
C TYR A 164 9.49 -14.33 5.25
N GLN A 165 8.55 -14.81 6.05
CA GLN A 165 8.62 -16.16 6.63
C GLN A 165 8.61 -17.26 5.56
N LYS A 166 7.92 -17.06 4.43
CA LYS A 166 7.93 -18.03 3.32
C LYS A 166 9.29 -18.11 2.64
N VAL A 167 9.97 -16.97 2.44
CA VAL A 167 11.29 -16.96 1.79
C VAL A 167 12.43 -17.42 2.70
N GLN A 168 12.20 -17.52 4.02
CA GLN A 168 13.16 -18.15 4.94
C GLN A 168 13.05 -19.68 5.02
N LYS A 169 11.89 -20.23 4.64
CA LYS A 169 11.65 -21.69 4.64
C LYS A 169 12.11 -22.39 3.36
N ASN A 170 12.46 -21.61 2.33
CA ASN A 170 12.97 -22.05 1.04
C ASN A 170 14.44 -21.71 0.91
#